data_AF-A0A7N2R8G5-F1
#
_entry.id   AF-A0A7N2R8G5-F1
#
_cell.length_a   1.000
_cell.length_b   1.000
_cell.length_c   1.000
_cell.angle_alpha   90.00
_cell.angle_beta   90.00
_cell.angle_gamma   90.00
#
_symmetry.space_group_name_H-M   'P 1'
#
loop_
_entity.id
_entity.type
_entity.pdbx_description
1 polymer ?
#
loop_
_entity_poly.entity_id
_entity_poly.type
_entity_poly.pdbx_seq_one_letter_code
_entity_poly.pdbx_strand_id
1 'polypeptide(L)'
;MESRIENETKLARILEEAHSKHKGFSQWDSYSSQRDHATILQIIIDGRDTNVTDKDGFVLPTLVYLAREKRPQHHHNFKAGAMNALIRVSSEISNAPIILNVDCDMYSNNSHSVRDALCFFMDEEKDHEVAFVQFPQNFKNVTRNDLYDAFLRVSSELEFHGLDGSGGPLYIGTGCFHRRDILCGRKFSKEYKGDWKSVKDIKREESVLEFEEKLKGLANSTYDKNTQWGKEMGLLYGCPVEDVITGLSIQCRGWKSVYFNPLRKAFLGVAPNTLPDILVQHKRWSEGDLQIFFSRYSPAWYAYGKISLVLQMGYSAYCLWAPNSLATLYYSVIPSLYLLRGIPSFPQV
;
A
#
# COMPACT_ATOMS: atom_id res chain seq x y z
N MET A 1 -20.59 21.63 -4.93
CA MET A 1 -19.45 21.12 -4.12
C MET A 1 -18.14 21.41 -4.83
N GLU A 2 -17.96 20.96 -6.07
CA GLU A 2 -16.79 21.23 -6.92
C GLU A 2 -16.31 22.69 -6.87
N SER A 3 -17.16 23.65 -7.25
CA SER A 3 -16.79 25.08 -7.21
C SER A 3 -16.29 25.56 -5.83
N ARG A 4 -16.80 25.00 -4.71
CA ARG A 4 -16.30 25.35 -3.38
C ARG A 4 -14.87 24.84 -3.16
N ILE A 5 -14.61 23.59 -3.52
CA ILE A 5 -13.29 22.96 -3.42
C ILE A 5 -12.29 23.69 -4.33
N GLU A 6 -12.70 24.00 -5.56
CA GLU A 6 -11.87 24.76 -6.51
C GLU A 6 -11.53 26.15 -5.98
N ASN A 7 -12.50 26.85 -5.38
CA ASN A 7 -12.26 28.16 -4.80
C ASN A 7 -11.30 28.10 -3.61
N GLU A 8 -11.47 27.14 -2.69
CA GLU A 8 -10.54 26.95 -1.56
C GLU A 8 -9.13 26.57 -2.04
N THR A 9 -9.03 25.72 -3.06
CA THR A 9 -7.76 25.33 -3.68
C THR A 9 -7.07 26.52 -4.35
N LYS A 10 -7.81 27.34 -5.11
CA LYS A 10 -7.29 28.57 -5.74
C LYS A 10 -6.83 29.60 -4.72
N LEU A 11 -7.56 29.73 -3.61
CA LEU A 11 -7.23 30.67 -2.55
C LEU A 11 -6.09 30.15 -1.65
N ALA A 12 -5.72 28.87 -1.77
CA ALA A 12 -4.78 28.17 -0.89
C ALA A 12 -5.11 28.35 0.61
N ARG A 13 -6.39 28.58 0.93
CA ARG A 13 -6.90 28.74 2.29
C ARG A 13 -8.34 28.24 2.37
N ILE A 14 -8.70 27.73 3.53
CA ILE A 14 -10.06 27.33 3.85
C ILE A 14 -10.87 28.61 4.14
N LEU A 15 -12.13 28.65 3.70
CA LEU A 15 -13.03 29.76 4.02
C LEU A 15 -13.27 29.83 5.54
N GLU A 16 -13.31 31.03 6.13
CA GLU A 16 -13.48 31.23 7.59
C GLU A 16 -14.72 30.50 8.16
N GLU A 17 -15.79 30.40 7.36
CA GLU A 17 -16.99 29.68 7.75
C GLU A 17 -16.77 28.16 7.88
N ALA A 18 -15.96 27.56 7.01
CA ALA A 18 -15.59 26.14 7.11
C ALA A 18 -14.53 25.92 8.19
N HIS A 19 -13.61 26.88 8.33
CA HIS A 19 -12.56 26.88 9.34
C HIS A 19 -13.12 26.89 10.77
N SER A 20 -14.13 27.73 11.03
CA SER A 20 -14.76 27.85 12.35
C SER A 20 -15.61 26.63 12.75
N LYS A 21 -16.07 25.83 11.78
CA LYS A 21 -16.91 24.64 12.03
C LYS A 21 -16.11 23.39 12.42
N HIS A 22 -14.81 23.33 12.18
CA HIS A 22 -13.99 22.15 12.44
C HIS A 22 -12.77 22.49 13.29
N LYS A 23 -12.79 22.03 14.55
CA LYS A 23 -11.71 22.23 15.53
C LYS A 23 -10.33 21.78 15.04
N GLY A 24 -10.25 20.84 14.08
CA GLY A 24 -8.98 20.31 13.58
C GLY A 24 -8.19 21.31 12.76
N PHE A 25 -8.88 22.19 12.04
CA PHE A 25 -8.21 23.24 11.28
C PHE A 25 -7.53 24.24 12.23
N SER A 26 -8.19 24.60 13.34
CA SER A 26 -7.57 25.47 14.35
C SER A 26 -6.32 24.88 15.04
N GLN A 27 -6.15 23.55 15.05
CA GLN A 27 -4.92 22.94 15.57
C GLN A 27 -3.73 23.20 14.64
N TRP A 28 -3.97 23.28 13.33
CA TRP A 28 -2.92 23.59 12.37
C TRP A 28 -2.38 25.01 12.52
N ASP A 29 -3.20 25.97 12.95
CA ASP A 29 -2.78 27.35 13.20
C ASP A 29 -1.70 27.46 14.28
N SER A 30 -1.63 26.48 15.19
CA SER A 30 -0.61 26.43 16.24
C SER A 30 0.78 25.97 15.75
N TYR A 31 0.88 25.53 14.49
CA TYR A 31 2.11 25.00 13.90
C TYR A 31 2.54 25.80 12.67
N SER A 32 3.79 26.23 12.65
CA SER A 32 4.39 26.94 11.52
C SER A 32 5.07 26.01 10.49
N SER A 33 5.13 24.70 10.76
CA SER A 33 5.90 23.73 9.95
C SER A 33 5.16 22.41 9.74
N GLN A 34 5.12 21.96 8.48
CA GLN A 34 4.61 20.62 8.10
C GLN A 34 5.54 19.47 8.55
N ARG A 35 6.74 19.79 9.06
CA ARG A 35 7.73 18.82 9.55
C ARG A 35 7.87 18.82 11.07
N ASP A 36 7.19 19.75 11.75
CA ASP A 36 7.22 19.88 13.21
C ASP A 36 5.82 20.24 13.74
N HIS A 37 5.06 19.21 14.06
CA HIS A 37 3.70 19.34 14.58
C HIS A 37 3.34 18.11 15.42
N ALA A 38 2.47 18.29 16.42
CA ALA A 38 1.94 17.17 17.20
C ALA A 38 0.96 16.34 16.36
N THR A 39 0.52 15.20 16.91
CA THR A 39 -0.54 14.40 16.30
C THR A 39 -1.86 15.18 16.29
N ILE A 40 -2.50 15.25 15.13
CA ILE A 40 -3.86 15.77 14.95
C ILE A 40 -4.72 14.58 14.54
N LEU A 41 -5.71 14.24 15.37
CA LEU A 41 -6.62 13.12 15.14
C LEU A 41 -8.04 13.63 15.35
N GLN A 42 -8.93 13.35 14.39
CA GLN A 42 -10.34 13.75 14.46
C GLN A 42 -11.26 12.67 13.93
N ILE A 43 -12.32 12.37 14.68
CA ILE A 43 -13.44 11.57 14.21
C ILE A 43 -14.44 12.55 13.57
N ILE A 44 -14.41 12.64 12.25
CA ILE A 44 -15.25 13.57 11.46
C ILE A 44 -16.69 13.09 11.40
N ILE A 45 -16.87 11.78 11.21
CA ILE A 45 -18.17 11.09 11.26
C ILE A 45 -17.99 9.96 12.26
N ASP A 46 -18.76 9.94 13.33
CA ASP A 46 -18.79 8.82 14.26
C ASP A 46 -19.98 7.92 13.90
N GLY A 47 -19.71 6.82 13.17
CA GLY A 47 -20.76 5.88 12.76
C GLY A 47 -21.38 5.08 13.93
N ARG A 48 -20.96 5.34 15.17
CA ARG A 48 -21.64 4.83 16.39
C ARG A 48 -22.67 5.83 16.92
N ASP A 49 -22.59 7.09 16.50
CA ASP A 49 -23.56 8.11 16.89
C ASP A 49 -24.80 7.98 16.00
N THR A 50 -25.89 7.50 16.61
CA THR A 50 -27.18 7.31 15.93
C THR A 50 -27.83 8.63 15.49
N ASN A 51 -27.32 9.78 15.95
CA ASN A 51 -27.78 11.09 15.48
C ASN A 51 -27.09 11.51 14.17
N VAL A 52 -25.99 10.87 13.79
CA VAL A 52 -25.24 11.17 12.56
C VAL A 52 -25.71 10.25 11.45
N THR A 53 -26.82 10.63 10.83
CA THR A 53 -27.47 9.89 9.75
C THR A 53 -27.48 10.70 8.44
N ASP A 54 -27.63 10.00 7.32
CA ASP A 54 -27.93 10.62 6.05
C ASP A 54 -29.37 11.18 6.03
N LYS A 55 -29.77 11.75 4.88
CA LYS A 55 -31.10 12.36 4.72
C LYS A 55 -32.25 11.35 4.85
N ASP A 56 -31.97 10.06 4.66
CA ASP A 56 -32.93 8.98 4.71
C ASP A 56 -32.91 8.25 6.07
N GLY A 57 -32.07 8.72 7.02
CA GLY A 57 -31.96 8.19 8.38
C GLY A 57 -30.98 7.01 8.52
N PHE A 58 -30.17 6.70 7.50
CA PHE A 58 -29.16 5.65 7.59
C PHE A 58 -27.86 6.17 8.20
N VAL A 59 -27.25 5.37 9.07
CA VAL A 59 -25.98 5.70 9.72
C VAL A 59 -24.85 5.70 8.68
N LEU A 60 -24.03 6.75 8.71
CA LEU A 60 -22.87 6.87 7.82
C LEU A 60 -21.65 6.11 8.38
N PRO A 61 -20.75 5.57 7.53
CA PRO A 61 -19.52 4.96 7.98
C PRO A 61 -18.63 5.93 8.77
N THR A 62 -17.96 5.42 9.81
CA THR A 62 -17.01 6.23 10.58
C THR A 62 -15.89 6.76 9.70
N LEU A 63 -15.69 8.08 9.71
CA LEU A 63 -14.63 8.77 8.99
C LEU A 63 -13.67 9.41 9.99
N VAL A 64 -12.39 9.05 9.89
CA VAL A 64 -11.34 9.52 10.80
C VAL A 64 -10.23 10.18 10.00
N TYR A 65 -9.86 11.38 10.42
CA TYR A 65 -8.69 12.08 9.92
C TYR A 65 -7.53 11.90 10.89
N LEU A 66 -6.35 11.58 10.36
CA LEU A 66 -5.12 11.43 11.13
C LEU A 66 -3.95 12.13 10.42
N ALA A 67 -3.35 13.10 11.09
CA ALA A 67 -2.00 13.55 10.83
C ALA A 67 -1.12 13.13 12.02
N ARG A 68 -0.25 12.16 11.80
CA ARG A 68 0.72 11.67 12.79
C ARG A 68 1.71 12.75 13.19
N GLU A 69 2.24 12.67 14.41
CA GLU A 69 3.29 13.58 14.86
C GLU A 69 4.52 13.51 13.93
N LYS A 70 5.08 14.68 13.62
CA LYS A 70 6.38 14.81 12.96
C LYS A 70 7.27 15.72 13.78
N ARG A 71 8.54 15.31 13.91
CA ARG A 71 9.60 16.08 14.55
C ARG A 71 10.83 16.03 13.66
N PRO A 72 11.57 17.14 13.45
CA PRO A 72 12.76 17.17 12.59
C PRO A 72 13.84 16.15 12.95
N GLN A 73 13.91 15.74 14.22
CA GLN A 73 14.90 14.80 14.74
C GLN A 73 14.57 13.32 14.43
N HIS A 74 13.38 13.04 13.91
CA HIS A 74 12.89 11.67 13.70
C HIS A 74 12.56 11.42 12.24
N HIS A 75 13.22 10.43 11.63
CA HIS A 75 12.88 9.98 10.29
C HIS A 75 11.48 9.37 10.30
N HIS A 76 10.60 9.87 9.44
CA HIS A 76 9.19 9.52 9.47
C HIS A 76 8.83 8.33 8.57
N ASN A 77 9.75 7.79 7.78
CA ASN A 77 9.52 6.60 6.94
C ASN A 77 8.37 6.75 5.92
N PHE A 78 8.20 7.95 5.37
CA PHE A 78 7.27 8.26 4.27
C PHE A 78 5.88 7.61 4.41
N LYS A 79 5.45 6.82 3.41
CA LYS A 79 4.15 6.13 3.34
C LYS A 79 4.07 4.99 4.34
N ALA A 80 5.10 4.14 4.45
CA ALA A 80 5.18 3.06 5.44
C ALA A 80 4.86 3.53 6.88
N GLY A 81 5.49 4.62 7.32
CA GLY A 81 5.26 5.18 8.66
C GLY A 81 3.87 5.78 8.85
N ALA A 82 3.25 6.28 7.78
CA ALA A 82 1.86 6.75 7.82
C ALA A 82 0.88 5.59 7.93
N MET A 83 1.07 4.54 7.12
CA MET A 83 0.24 3.34 7.16
C MET A 83 0.36 2.61 8.50
N ASN A 84 1.55 2.51 9.08
CA ASN A 84 1.74 1.90 10.40
C ASN A 84 1.02 2.66 11.51
N ALA A 85 1.05 4.00 11.48
CA ALA A 85 0.27 4.81 12.42
C ALA A 85 -1.24 4.56 12.26
N LEU A 86 -1.75 4.48 11.02
CA LEU A 86 -3.15 4.16 10.73
C LEU A 86 -3.55 2.76 11.23
N ILE A 87 -2.70 1.75 11.05
CA ILE A 87 -2.98 0.38 11.53
C ILE A 87 -3.13 0.39 13.05
N ARG A 88 -2.25 1.09 13.78
CA ARG A 88 -2.34 1.21 15.25
C ARG A 88 -3.55 2.00 15.71
N VAL A 89 -3.77 3.19 15.15
CA VAL A 89 -4.91 4.03 15.56
C VAL A 89 -6.24 3.31 15.27
N SER A 90 -6.36 2.65 14.12
CA SER A 90 -7.58 1.91 13.77
C SER A 90 -7.85 0.68 14.65
N SER A 91 -6.84 0.11 15.32
CA SER A 91 -7.06 -1.03 16.22
C SER A 91 -7.88 -0.66 17.44
N GLU A 92 -7.77 0.58 17.91
CA GLU A 92 -8.56 1.07 19.05
C GLU A 92 -9.93 1.62 18.62
N ILE A 93 -10.11 1.98 17.34
CA ILE A 93 -11.36 2.58 16.85
C ILE A 93 -12.37 1.53 16.43
N SER A 94 -11.97 0.63 15.51
CA SER A 94 -12.85 -0.40 14.94
C SER A 94 -12.30 -1.81 15.08
N ASN A 95 -10.97 -1.94 15.25
CA ASN A 95 -10.26 -3.22 15.26
C ASN A 95 -10.63 -4.15 14.09
N ALA A 96 -10.97 -3.59 12.92
CA ALA A 96 -11.47 -4.38 11.80
C ALA A 96 -10.44 -5.44 11.36
N PRO A 97 -10.83 -6.72 11.18
CA PRO A 97 -9.89 -7.81 10.90
C PRO A 97 -9.26 -7.71 9.50
N ILE A 98 -9.93 -7.00 8.58
CA ILE A 98 -9.47 -6.75 7.23
C ILE A 98 -9.20 -5.26 7.05
N ILE A 99 -8.08 -4.95 6.40
CA ILE A 99 -7.64 -3.59 6.08
C ILE A 99 -7.50 -3.49 4.56
N LEU A 100 -8.19 -2.52 3.95
CA LEU A 100 -7.96 -2.14 2.56
C LEU A 100 -7.06 -0.90 2.52
N ASN A 101 -5.99 -0.94 1.74
CA ASN A 101 -5.20 0.24 1.41
C ASN A 101 -5.45 0.70 -0.03
N VAL A 102 -5.59 2.01 -0.21
CA VAL A 102 -5.83 2.66 -1.50
C VAL A 102 -5.04 3.97 -1.52
N ASP A 103 -4.33 4.22 -2.62
CA ASP A 103 -3.61 5.47 -2.86
C ASP A 103 -4.55 6.62 -3.30
N CYS A 104 -4.13 7.87 -3.11
CA CYS A 104 -4.95 9.05 -3.36
C CYS A 104 -5.38 9.24 -4.83
N ASP A 105 -4.61 8.68 -5.76
CA ASP A 105 -4.88 8.68 -7.19
C ASP A 105 -5.78 7.51 -7.63
N MET A 106 -6.16 6.63 -6.69
CA MET A 106 -6.98 5.43 -6.92
C MET A 106 -8.34 5.57 -6.21
N TYR A 107 -9.39 5.03 -6.83
CA TYR A 107 -10.74 4.98 -6.23
C TYR A 107 -11.41 3.63 -6.51
N SER A 108 -12.38 3.27 -5.65
CA SER A 108 -13.21 2.09 -5.84
C SER A 108 -14.16 2.28 -7.01
N ASN A 109 -14.03 1.44 -8.03
CA ASN A 109 -14.87 1.43 -9.23
C ASN A 109 -15.91 0.29 -9.21
N ASN A 110 -15.75 -0.69 -8.33
CA ASN A 110 -16.69 -1.79 -8.15
C ASN A 110 -17.06 -1.94 -6.67
N SER A 111 -18.34 -1.72 -6.35
CA SER A 111 -18.88 -1.88 -4.98
C SER A 111 -18.87 -3.32 -4.48
N HIS A 112 -18.63 -4.31 -5.36
CA HIS A 112 -18.48 -5.70 -4.97
C HIS A 112 -17.06 -6.07 -4.51
N SER A 113 -16.06 -5.20 -4.67
CA SER A 113 -14.65 -5.52 -4.37
C SER A 113 -14.43 -6.02 -2.94
N VAL A 114 -15.11 -5.43 -1.95
CA VAL A 114 -15.06 -5.88 -0.55
C VAL A 114 -15.62 -7.31 -0.42
N ARG A 115 -16.78 -7.57 -1.02
CA ARG A 115 -17.41 -8.90 -0.99
C ARG A 115 -16.52 -9.94 -1.68
N ASP A 116 -15.98 -9.60 -2.84
CA ASP A 116 -15.14 -10.48 -3.63
C ASP A 116 -13.85 -10.84 -2.88
N ALA A 117 -13.23 -9.86 -2.19
CA ALA A 117 -12.07 -10.13 -1.32
C ALA A 117 -12.43 -11.03 -0.13
N LEU A 118 -13.59 -10.80 0.50
CA LEU A 118 -14.05 -11.61 1.63
C LEU A 118 -14.30 -13.06 1.23
N CYS A 119 -14.71 -13.36 -0.01
CA CYS A 119 -14.84 -14.74 -0.47
C CYS A 119 -13.55 -15.56 -0.29
N PHE A 120 -12.37 -14.96 -0.53
CA PHE A 120 -11.09 -15.63 -0.32
C PHE A 120 -10.71 -15.76 1.16
N PHE A 121 -11.05 -14.76 1.96
CA PHE A 121 -10.74 -14.79 3.38
C PHE A 121 -11.71 -15.66 4.20
N MET A 122 -12.89 -15.96 3.67
CA MET A 122 -13.91 -16.77 4.33
C MET A 122 -14.08 -18.16 3.70
N ASP A 123 -13.18 -18.55 2.80
CA ASP A 123 -13.16 -19.88 2.20
C ASP A 123 -12.91 -20.98 3.25
N GLU A 124 -13.81 -21.96 3.34
CA GLU A 124 -13.78 -22.96 4.42
C GLU A 124 -12.53 -23.88 4.39
N GLU A 125 -11.87 -24.00 3.24
CA GLU A 125 -10.72 -24.89 3.07
C GLU A 125 -9.39 -24.14 3.10
N LYS A 126 -9.32 -22.94 2.50
CA LYS A 126 -8.08 -22.22 2.21
C LYS A 126 -7.95 -20.89 2.93
N ASP A 127 -8.97 -20.42 3.66
CA ASP A 127 -8.95 -19.11 4.31
C ASP A 127 -7.71 -18.88 5.18
N HIS A 128 -7.30 -19.92 5.91
CA HIS A 128 -6.27 -19.90 6.93
C HIS A 128 -4.86 -19.70 6.36
N GLU A 129 -4.68 -19.76 5.04
CA GLU A 129 -3.39 -19.53 4.38
C GLU A 129 -3.28 -18.14 3.76
N VAL A 130 -4.41 -17.46 3.50
CA VAL A 130 -4.44 -16.21 2.73
C VAL A 130 -4.19 -15.00 3.63
N ALA A 131 -3.08 -14.30 3.39
CA ALA A 131 -2.73 -13.06 4.08
C ALA A 131 -3.32 -11.81 3.45
N PHE A 132 -3.30 -11.74 2.14
CA PHE A 132 -3.81 -10.58 1.41
C PHE A 132 -4.32 -10.95 0.02
N VAL A 133 -5.27 -10.16 -0.47
CA VAL A 133 -5.86 -10.26 -1.81
C VAL A 133 -5.50 -9.00 -2.58
N GLN A 134 -4.66 -9.15 -3.61
CA GLN A 134 -4.19 -8.08 -4.46
C GLN A 134 -5.09 -7.96 -5.71
N PHE A 135 -5.62 -6.76 -5.94
CA PHE A 135 -6.31 -6.44 -7.20
C PHE A 135 -5.36 -5.73 -8.16
N PRO A 136 -5.57 -5.82 -9.49
CA PRO A 136 -4.80 -5.04 -10.44
C PRO A 136 -4.94 -3.52 -10.23
N GLN A 137 -3.83 -2.80 -10.42
CA GLN A 137 -3.85 -1.36 -10.61
C GLN A 137 -4.31 -1.06 -12.03
N ASN A 138 -5.42 -0.35 -12.19
CA ASN A 138 -5.96 0.00 -13.51
C ASN A 138 -6.15 1.50 -13.59
N PHE A 139 -6.01 2.08 -14.77
CA PHE A 139 -6.00 3.53 -14.94
C PHE A 139 -7.00 3.96 -16.02
N LYS A 140 -7.71 5.07 -15.78
CA LYS A 140 -8.76 5.57 -16.68
C LYS A 140 -8.24 6.45 -17.81
N ASN A 141 -7.05 7.02 -17.66
CA ASN A 141 -6.46 8.00 -18.57
C ASN A 141 -5.39 7.40 -19.50
N VAL A 142 -5.38 6.08 -19.66
CA VAL A 142 -4.48 5.39 -20.59
C VAL A 142 -4.98 5.60 -22.01
N THR A 143 -4.08 6.03 -22.90
CA THR A 143 -4.40 6.22 -24.31
C THR A 143 -4.53 4.87 -25.02
N ARG A 144 -5.23 4.85 -26.17
CA ARG A 144 -5.40 3.62 -26.98
C ARG A 144 -4.07 2.92 -27.32
N ASN A 145 -3.00 3.70 -27.53
CA ASN A 145 -1.70 3.17 -27.91
C ASN A 145 -0.83 2.76 -26.72
N ASP A 146 -1.17 3.25 -25.51
CA ASP A 146 -0.42 3.00 -24.27
C ASP A 146 1.10 3.04 -24.46
N LEU A 147 1.59 4.15 -25.03
CA LEU A 147 2.98 4.29 -25.49
C LEU A 147 4.03 4.00 -24.40
N TYR A 148 3.65 4.21 -23.14
CA TYR A 148 4.54 4.09 -21.99
C TYR A 148 4.27 2.84 -21.14
N ASP A 149 3.40 1.94 -21.60
CA ASP A 149 2.95 0.75 -20.85
C ASP A 149 2.44 1.09 -19.44
N ALA A 150 1.66 2.17 -19.32
CA ALA A 150 1.12 2.62 -18.06
C ALA A 150 0.14 1.60 -17.45
N PHE A 151 -0.45 0.74 -18.28
CA PHE A 151 -1.32 -0.34 -17.83
C PHE A 151 -0.56 -1.50 -17.16
N LEU A 152 0.78 -1.59 -17.32
CA LEU A 152 1.61 -2.69 -16.81
C LEU A 152 1.01 -4.04 -17.21
N ARG A 153 0.71 -4.22 -18.50
CA ARG A 153 -0.12 -5.32 -19.00
C ARG A 153 0.48 -6.68 -18.71
N VAL A 154 1.80 -6.80 -18.86
CA VAL A 154 2.52 -8.07 -18.64
C VAL A 154 2.37 -8.49 -17.18
N SER A 155 2.58 -7.56 -16.24
CA SER A 155 2.47 -7.87 -14.82
C SER A 155 1.05 -8.21 -14.41
N SER A 156 0.07 -7.43 -14.85
CA SER A 156 -1.34 -7.62 -14.47
C SER A 156 -2.01 -8.82 -15.14
N GLU A 157 -1.84 -9.00 -16.45
CA GLU A 157 -2.60 -10.01 -17.21
C GLU A 157 -1.85 -11.35 -17.36
N LEU A 158 -0.56 -11.42 -17.01
CA LEU A 158 0.24 -12.63 -17.14
C LEU A 158 1.00 -13.01 -15.86
N GLU A 159 1.95 -12.16 -15.41
CA GLU A 159 2.88 -12.55 -14.35
C GLU A 159 2.15 -12.83 -13.02
N PHE A 160 1.23 -11.95 -12.63
CA PHE A 160 0.53 -12.08 -11.36
C PHE A 160 -0.43 -13.27 -11.34
N HIS A 161 -1.07 -13.57 -12.47
CA HIS A 161 -1.83 -14.81 -12.63
C HIS A 161 -0.94 -16.05 -12.51
N GLY A 162 0.27 -16.02 -13.08
CA GLY A 162 1.24 -17.12 -12.94
C GLY A 162 1.74 -17.31 -11.51
N LEU A 163 2.05 -16.22 -10.80
CA LEU A 163 2.51 -16.25 -9.41
C LEU A 163 1.40 -16.69 -8.44
N ASP A 164 0.14 -16.42 -8.77
CA ASP A 164 -1.01 -16.86 -7.97
C ASP A 164 -1.04 -18.38 -7.77
N GLY A 165 -0.67 -19.13 -8.81
CA GLY A 165 -0.53 -20.59 -8.73
C GLY A 165 0.63 -21.09 -7.86
N SER A 166 1.53 -20.20 -7.42
CA SER A 166 2.79 -20.54 -6.73
C SER A 166 2.96 -19.88 -5.36
N GLY A 167 1.87 -19.39 -4.77
CA GLY A 167 1.87 -18.77 -3.44
C GLY A 167 1.35 -17.32 -3.41
N GLY A 168 1.00 -16.77 -4.57
CA GLY A 168 0.34 -15.46 -4.68
C GLY A 168 1.25 -14.34 -5.22
N PRO A 169 0.65 -13.26 -5.75
CA PRO A 169 1.39 -12.12 -6.28
C PRO A 169 2.07 -11.30 -5.18
N LEU A 170 2.94 -10.40 -5.61
CA LEU A 170 3.54 -9.38 -4.76
C LEU A 170 2.46 -8.40 -4.23
N TYR A 171 2.72 -7.80 -3.08
CA TYR A 171 1.97 -6.61 -2.64
C TYR A 171 2.51 -5.38 -3.36
N ILE A 172 1.65 -4.67 -4.10
CA ILE A 172 2.03 -3.53 -4.97
C ILE A 172 1.46 -2.18 -4.51
N GLY A 173 1.20 -2.02 -3.21
CA GLY A 173 1.04 -0.70 -2.60
C GLY A 173 -0.36 -0.08 -2.63
N THR A 174 -1.31 -0.61 -3.41
CA THR A 174 -2.70 -0.11 -3.50
C THR A 174 -3.67 -1.21 -3.94
N GLY A 175 -4.97 -1.03 -3.66
CA GLY A 175 -6.02 -1.97 -4.06
C GLY A 175 -5.84 -3.35 -3.45
N CYS A 176 -5.30 -3.43 -2.24
CA CYS A 176 -4.98 -4.68 -1.57
C CYS A 176 -5.73 -4.79 -0.25
N PHE A 177 -6.41 -5.92 -0.05
CA PHE A 177 -7.04 -6.26 1.22
C PHE A 177 -6.08 -7.13 2.02
N HIS A 178 -5.81 -6.78 3.27
CA HIS A 178 -4.90 -7.49 4.15
C HIS A 178 -5.63 -7.97 5.41
N ARG A 179 -5.26 -9.13 5.95
CA ARG A 179 -5.59 -9.46 7.34
C ARG A 179 -4.74 -8.63 8.30
N ARG A 180 -5.39 -8.00 9.27
CA ARG A 180 -4.77 -7.10 10.26
C ARG A 180 -3.69 -7.80 11.06
N ASP A 181 -3.97 -8.99 11.60
CA ASP A 181 -3.07 -9.72 12.47
C ASP A 181 -1.77 -10.13 11.77
N ILE A 182 -1.84 -10.44 10.47
CA ILE A 182 -0.66 -10.77 9.65
C ILE A 182 0.18 -9.53 9.36
N LEU A 183 -0.47 -8.39 9.04
CA LEU A 183 0.21 -7.09 9.02
C LEU A 183 0.85 -6.80 10.38
N CYS A 184 0.19 -7.12 11.49
CA CYS A 184 0.72 -7.01 12.85
C CYS A 184 1.72 -8.13 13.22
N GLY A 185 2.37 -8.78 12.26
CA GLY A 185 3.51 -9.67 12.52
C GLY A 185 3.16 -11.13 12.81
N ARG A 186 1.89 -11.55 12.70
CA ARG A 186 1.53 -12.97 12.92
C ARG A 186 2.33 -13.89 11.97
N LYS A 187 2.92 -14.94 12.54
CA LYS A 187 3.60 -16.00 11.80
C LYS A 187 2.59 -17.08 11.43
N PHE A 188 2.78 -17.73 10.27
CA PHE A 188 1.88 -18.79 9.84
C PHE A 188 1.97 -19.99 10.80
N SER A 189 0.83 -20.62 11.03
CA SER A 189 0.69 -21.90 11.72
C SER A 189 -0.43 -22.67 11.07
N LYS A 190 -0.30 -23.99 10.93
CA LYS A 190 -1.36 -24.86 10.38
C LYS A 190 -2.62 -24.86 11.23
N GLU A 191 -2.50 -24.53 12.51
CA GLU A 191 -3.63 -24.41 13.44
C GLU A 191 -4.27 -23.03 13.40
N TYR A 192 -3.79 -22.13 12.55
CA TYR A 192 -4.36 -20.80 12.42
C TYR A 192 -5.83 -20.92 12.00
N LYS A 193 -6.68 -20.19 12.73
CA LYS A 193 -8.07 -19.96 12.36
C LYS A 193 -8.29 -18.46 12.38
N GLY A 194 -8.89 -17.93 11.32
CA GLY A 194 -9.21 -16.52 11.24
C GLY A 194 -10.15 -16.12 12.38
N ASP A 195 -9.74 -15.18 13.22
CA ASP A 195 -10.58 -14.68 14.31
C ASP A 195 -11.55 -13.62 13.79
N TRP A 196 -12.62 -14.09 13.15
CA TRP A 196 -13.72 -13.27 12.64
C TRP A 196 -14.64 -12.74 13.74
N LYS A 197 -14.56 -13.29 14.96
CA LYS A 197 -15.45 -12.98 16.09
C LYS A 197 -14.86 -11.92 17.04
N SER A 198 -13.60 -11.53 16.84
CA SER A 198 -12.90 -10.50 17.62
C SER A 198 -13.33 -9.06 17.36
N VAL A 199 -14.29 -8.82 16.45
CA VAL A 199 -14.96 -7.52 16.33
C VAL A 199 -15.82 -7.32 17.57
N LYS A 200 -15.16 -6.97 18.68
CA LYS A 200 -15.84 -6.52 19.88
C LYS A 200 -16.45 -5.18 19.54
N ASP A 201 -17.73 -5.01 19.79
CA ASP A 201 -18.32 -3.69 19.89
C ASP A 201 -17.56 -2.94 21.00
N ILE A 202 -16.65 -2.06 20.59
CA ILE A 202 -15.92 -1.20 21.52
C ILE A 202 -16.95 -0.21 22.05
N LYS A 203 -17.63 -0.59 23.14
CA LYS A 203 -18.53 0.30 23.88
C LYS A 203 -17.71 1.47 24.41
N ARG A 204 -17.97 2.66 23.88
CA ARG A 204 -17.30 3.88 24.30
C ARG A 204 -18.09 4.51 25.43
N GLU A 205 -17.57 4.42 26.65
CA GLU A 205 -18.11 5.13 27.83
C GLU A 205 -17.57 6.57 27.92
N GLU A 206 -16.41 6.83 27.30
CA GLU A 206 -15.71 8.13 27.28
C GLU A 206 -16.18 9.07 26.14
N SER A 207 -16.02 10.38 26.33
CA SER A 207 -16.38 11.39 25.32
C SER A 207 -15.51 11.27 24.06
N VAL A 208 -15.97 11.83 22.92
CA VAL A 208 -15.20 11.75 21.65
C VAL A 208 -13.83 12.39 21.83
N LEU A 209 -13.80 13.52 22.53
CA LEU A 209 -12.59 14.32 22.74
C LEU A 209 -11.57 13.59 23.61
N GLU A 210 -11.99 12.99 24.72
CA GLU A 210 -11.09 12.21 25.59
C GLU A 210 -10.51 11.00 24.84
N PHE A 211 -11.35 10.34 24.03
CA PHE A 211 -10.92 9.24 23.19
C PHE A 211 -9.91 9.68 22.14
N GLU A 212 -10.17 10.79 21.43
CA GLU A 212 -9.22 11.34 20.46
C GLU A 212 -7.86 11.65 21.09
N GLU A 213 -7.82 12.27 22.27
CA GLU A 213 -6.58 12.58 22.99
C GLU A 213 -5.81 11.31 23.39
N LYS A 214 -6.51 10.28 23.87
CA LYS A 214 -5.90 8.98 24.20
C LYS A 214 -5.25 8.32 22.98
N LEU A 215 -5.88 8.40 21.81
CA LEU A 215 -5.39 7.77 20.58
C LEU A 215 -4.15 8.46 20.00
N LYS A 216 -3.94 9.76 20.28
CA LYS A 216 -2.81 10.51 19.73
C LYS A 216 -1.45 9.87 20.03
N GLY A 217 -1.31 9.23 21.20
CA GLY A 217 -0.09 8.55 21.61
C GLY A 217 0.35 7.41 20.68
N LEU A 218 -0.59 6.79 19.96
CA LEU A 218 -0.31 5.70 19.00
C LEU A 218 0.32 6.20 17.69
N ALA A 219 0.21 7.50 17.41
CA ALA A 219 0.75 8.13 16.20
C ALA A 219 1.95 9.05 16.49
N ASN A 220 2.59 8.88 17.65
CA ASN A 220 3.79 9.63 18.03
C ASN A 220 4.99 9.30 17.12
N SER A 221 5.85 10.30 16.93
CA SER A 221 7.04 10.21 16.07
C SER A 221 8.10 9.21 16.54
N THR A 222 8.07 8.85 17.82
CA THR A 222 9.03 7.93 18.46
C THR A 222 8.47 6.54 18.74
N TYR A 223 7.19 6.29 18.44
CA TYR A 223 6.50 5.04 18.78
C TYR A 223 7.27 3.80 18.26
N ASP A 224 7.87 3.92 17.07
CA ASP A 224 8.51 2.80 16.39
C ASP A 224 9.93 2.48 16.89
N LYS A 225 10.59 3.39 17.63
CA LYS A 225 12.03 3.26 17.97
C LYS A 225 12.35 1.95 18.70
N ASN A 226 11.56 1.62 19.73
CA ASN A 226 11.78 0.46 20.61
C ASN A 226 10.74 -0.64 20.40
N THR A 227 10.09 -0.67 19.25
CA THR A 227 9.10 -1.70 18.91
C THR A 227 9.52 -2.47 17.65
N GLN A 228 8.70 -3.46 17.27
CA GLN A 228 8.86 -4.25 16.04
C GLN A 228 8.19 -3.60 14.82
N TRP A 229 7.50 -2.45 15.01
CA TRP A 229 6.89 -1.70 13.92
C TRP A 229 7.94 -1.21 12.92
N GLY A 230 7.69 -1.48 11.63
CA GLY A 230 8.62 -1.19 10.55
C GLY A 230 9.79 -2.18 10.43
N LYS A 231 9.94 -3.14 11.35
CA LYS A 231 11.01 -4.16 11.34
C LYS A 231 10.47 -5.55 11.03
N GLU A 232 9.41 -5.95 11.72
CA GLU A 232 8.71 -7.23 11.55
C GLU A 232 7.18 -7.08 11.54
N MET A 233 6.66 -5.95 12.03
CA MET A 233 5.23 -5.60 12.06
C MET A 233 4.95 -4.37 11.20
N GLY A 234 3.74 -4.31 10.65
CA GLY A 234 3.30 -3.28 9.73
C GLY A 234 3.98 -3.39 8.37
N LEU A 235 3.98 -2.27 7.65
CA LEU A 235 4.82 -2.08 6.48
C LEU A 235 6.27 -1.88 6.93
N LEU A 236 7.17 -2.58 6.28
CA LEU A 236 8.60 -2.57 6.60
C LEU A 236 9.27 -1.27 6.17
N TYR A 237 10.27 -0.82 6.93
CA TYR A 237 11.01 0.41 6.65
C TYR A 237 12.32 0.13 5.90
N GLY A 238 12.87 1.20 5.30
CA GLY A 238 14.23 1.19 4.75
C GLY A 238 14.33 0.83 3.27
N CYS A 239 13.22 0.81 2.54
CA CYS A 239 13.21 0.61 1.09
C CYS A 239 12.16 1.53 0.43
N PRO A 240 12.43 2.12 -0.76
CA PRO A 240 11.46 2.90 -1.52
C PRO A 240 10.23 2.12 -2.03
N VAL A 241 10.34 0.79 -2.10
CA VAL A 241 9.27 -0.16 -2.44
C VAL A 241 8.93 -0.97 -1.19
N GLU A 242 8.48 -0.27 -0.14
CA GLU A 242 8.14 -0.90 1.14
C GLU A 242 7.05 -1.97 1.02
N ASP A 243 6.19 -1.83 0.02
CA ASP A 243 5.11 -2.73 -0.31
C ASP A 243 5.64 -4.10 -0.72
N VAL A 244 6.58 -4.12 -1.67
CA VAL A 244 7.21 -5.36 -2.16
C VAL A 244 7.93 -6.10 -1.04
N ILE A 245 8.76 -5.42 -0.23
CA ILE A 245 9.44 -6.09 0.90
C ILE A 245 8.47 -6.57 1.98
N THR A 246 7.36 -5.85 2.19
CA THR A 246 6.33 -6.26 3.16
C THR A 246 5.61 -7.51 2.67
N GLY A 247 5.23 -7.56 1.39
CA GLY A 247 4.66 -8.75 0.75
C GLY A 247 5.60 -9.95 0.83
N LEU A 248 6.87 -9.76 0.50
CA LEU A 248 7.90 -10.80 0.59
C LEU A 248 8.05 -11.32 2.02
N SER A 249 8.12 -10.43 3.02
CA SER A 249 8.23 -10.81 4.43
C SER A 249 7.00 -11.57 4.93
N ILE A 250 5.80 -11.20 4.49
CA ILE A 250 4.58 -11.94 4.79
C ILE A 250 4.66 -13.35 4.22
N GLN A 251 5.02 -13.49 2.94
CA GLN A 251 5.08 -14.80 2.29
C GLN A 251 6.21 -15.68 2.85
N CYS A 252 7.37 -15.11 3.16
CA CYS A 252 8.46 -15.80 3.84
C CYS A 252 8.12 -16.25 5.28
N ARG A 253 7.05 -15.72 5.88
CA ARG A 253 6.49 -16.22 7.15
C ARG A 253 5.55 -17.42 6.96
N GLY A 254 5.39 -17.92 5.74
CA GLY A 254 4.58 -19.08 5.37
C GLY A 254 3.18 -18.75 4.86
N TRP A 255 2.81 -17.47 4.79
CA TRP A 255 1.51 -17.05 4.28
C TRP A 255 1.47 -17.03 2.75
N LYS A 256 0.27 -17.11 2.18
CA LYS A 256 0.01 -16.94 0.75
C LYS A 256 -0.72 -15.63 0.49
N SER A 257 -0.68 -15.17 -0.76
CA SER A 257 -1.57 -14.12 -1.24
C SER A 257 -2.42 -14.62 -2.40
N VAL A 258 -3.42 -13.84 -2.77
CA VAL A 258 -4.30 -14.13 -3.91
C VAL A 258 -4.27 -12.97 -4.88
N TYR A 259 -4.21 -13.26 -6.17
CA TYR A 259 -4.45 -12.30 -7.23
C TYR A 259 -5.89 -12.40 -7.74
N PHE A 260 -6.63 -11.30 -7.71
CA PHE A 260 -8.01 -11.29 -8.23
C PHE A 260 -8.24 -10.15 -9.23
N ASN A 261 -8.47 -10.52 -10.49
CA ASN A 261 -8.73 -9.63 -11.62
C ASN A 261 -10.20 -9.78 -12.09
N PRO A 262 -11.16 -9.06 -11.49
CA PRO A 262 -12.57 -9.16 -11.87
C PRO A 262 -12.83 -8.50 -13.23
N LEU A 263 -13.84 -9.00 -13.96
CA LEU A 263 -14.29 -8.46 -15.25
C LEU A 263 -14.54 -6.94 -15.18
N ARG A 264 -15.24 -6.47 -14.14
CA ARG A 264 -15.32 -5.05 -13.83
C ARG A 264 -14.14 -4.69 -12.93
N LYS A 265 -13.17 -3.95 -13.47
CA LYS A 265 -11.99 -3.46 -12.74
C LYS A 265 -12.42 -2.87 -11.40
N ALA A 266 -11.88 -3.42 -10.31
CA ALA A 266 -12.31 -3.09 -8.95
C ALA A 266 -11.87 -1.69 -8.52
N PHE A 267 -10.65 -1.31 -8.89
CA PHE A 267 -10.06 -0.02 -8.60
C PHE A 267 -9.60 0.63 -9.89
N LEU A 268 -9.85 1.93 -10.02
CA LEU A 268 -9.38 2.76 -11.11
C LEU A 268 -8.61 3.94 -10.56
N GLY A 269 -7.56 4.37 -11.24
CA GLY A 269 -6.85 5.59 -10.91
C GLY A 269 -6.38 6.38 -12.11
N VAL A 270 -5.38 7.23 -11.86
CA VAL A 270 -4.80 8.14 -12.85
C VAL A 270 -3.31 7.85 -13.00
N ALA A 271 -2.94 7.27 -14.14
CA ALA A 271 -1.53 7.03 -14.46
C ALA A 271 -0.81 8.35 -14.77
N PRO A 272 0.51 8.44 -14.56
CA PRO A 272 1.31 9.51 -15.13
C PRO A 272 1.17 9.51 -16.66
N ASN A 273 1.00 10.68 -17.27
CA ASN A 273 0.74 10.82 -18.71
C ASN A 273 1.88 11.50 -19.49
N THR A 274 3.00 11.81 -18.82
CA THR A 274 4.20 12.38 -19.44
C THR A 274 5.37 11.42 -19.30
N LEU A 275 6.27 11.40 -20.29
CA LEU A 275 7.47 10.58 -20.24
C LEU A 275 8.36 10.89 -19.02
N PRO A 276 8.63 12.16 -18.63
CA PRO A 276 9.41 12.46 -17.44
C PRO A 276 8.83 11.87 -16.15
N ASP A 277 7.52 11.95 -15.94
CA ASP A 277 6.88 11.44 -14.72
C ASP A 277 6.99 9.91 -14.65
N ILE A 278 6.80 9.23 -15.79
CA ILE A 278 6.93 7.76 -15.87
C ILE A 278 8.38 7.33 -15.63
N LEU A 279 9.36 8.03 -16.20
CA LEU A 279 10.77 7.73 -15.97
C LEU A 279 11.16 7.92 -14.50
N VAL A 280 10.64 8.94 -13.82
CA VAL A 280 10.85 9.14 -12.37
C VAL A 280 10.22 7.98 -11.58
N GLN A 281 9.01 7.56 -11.94
CA GLN A 281 8.33 6.43 -11.30
C GLN A 281 9.11 5.12 -11.48
N HIS A 282 9.47 4.76 -12.72
CA HIS A 282 10.22 3.55 -13.04
C HIS A 282 11.61 3.55 -12.41
N LYS A 283 12.29 4.71 -12.40
CA LYS A 283 13.55 4.87 -11.68
C LYS A 283 13.39 4.52 -10.21
N ARG A 284 12.39 5.09 -9.52
CA ARG A 284 12.14 4.81 -8.09
C ARG A 284 11.88 3.32 -7.83
N TRP A 285 11.08 2.66 -8.67
CA TRP A 285 10.80 1.23 -8.56
C TRP A 285 12.06 0.40 -8.76
N SER A 286 12.77 0.61 -9.88
CA SER A 286 14.00 -0.13 -10.20
C SER A 286 15.12 0.07 -9.17
N GLU A 287 15.28 1.28 -8.62
CA GLU A 287 16.22 1.56 -7.52
C GLU A 287 15.80 0.85 -6.23
N GLY A 288 14.51 0.86 -5.92
CA GLY A 288 13.95 0.17 -4.77
C GLY A 288 14.15 -1.35 -4.85
N ASP A 289 13.75 -1.96 -5.96
CA ASP A 289 13.92 -3.38 -6.23
C ASP A 289 15.39 -3.81 -6.20
N LEU A 290 16.29 -2.99 -6.75
CA LEU A 290 17.73 -3.22 -6.66
C LEU A 290 18.24 -3.14 -5.21
N GLN A 291 17.71 -2.20 -4.40
CA GLN A 291 18.02 -2.16 -2.98
C GLN A 291 17.54 -3.43 -2.25
N ILE A 292 16.35 -3.96 -2.58
CA ILE A 292 15.91 -5.26 -2.05
C ILE A 292 16.95 -6.33 -2.37
N PHE A 293 17.37 -6.42 -3.64
CA PHE A 293 18.31 -7.42 -4.13
C PHE A 293 19.63 -7.45 -3.36
N PHE A 294 20.15 -6.29 -2.96
CA PHE A 294 21.40 -6.19 -2.18
C PHE A 294 21.19 -6.15 -0.66
N SER A 295 19.95 -6.06 -0.18
CA SER A 295 19.62 -6.01 1.24
C SER A 295 19.50 -7.40 1.86
N ARG A 296 19.39 -7.47 3.20
CA ARG A 296 19.05 -8.70 3.91
C ARG A 296 17.75 -9.38 3.44
N TYR A 297 16.89 -8.68 2.70
CA TYR A 297 15.61 -9.16 2.18
C TYR A 297 15.69 -9.72 0.74
N SER A 298 16.87 -9.85 0.15
CA SER A 298 17.00 -10.38 -1.21
C SER A 298 16.29 -11.74 -1.36
N PRO A 299 15.51 -11.95 -2.43
CA PRO A 299 14.85 -13.23 -2.69
C PRO A 299 15.83 -14.40 -2.73
N ALA A 300 17.08 -14.17 -3.17
CA ALA A 300 18.09 -15.22 -3.32
C ALA A 300 18.49 -15.91 -2.00
N TRP A 301 18.50 -15.19 -0.87
CA TRP A 301 18.86 -15.75 0.44
C TRP A 301 17.75 -15.64 1.48
N TYR A 302 17.02 -14.52 1.53
CA TYR A 302 15.98 -14.32 2.52
C TYR A 302 14.81 -15.28 2.33
N ALA A 303 14.45 -15.54 1.07
CA ALA A 303 13.30 -16.35 0.69
C ALA A 303 13.65 -17.83 0.41
N TYR A 304 14.95 -18.13 0.31
CA TYR A 304 15.45 -19.47 0.02
C TYR A 304 14.90 -20.51 1.01
N GLY A 305 14.21 -21.51 0.48
CA GLY A 305 13.59 -22.59 1.26
C GLY A 305 12.37 -22.17 2.10
N LYS A 306 11.93 -20.91 2.05
CA LYS A 306 10.75 -20.41 2.77
C LYS A 306 9.52 -20.25 1.88
N ILE A 307 9.73 -20.00 0.59
CA ILE A 307 8.69 -19.92 -0.45
C ILE A 307 9.03 -20.86 -1.60
N SER A 308 8.08 -21.08 -2.51
CA SER A 308 8.31 -21.91 -3.70
C SER A 308 9.41 -21.32 -4.58
N LEU A 309 10.15 -22.18 -5.30
CA LEU A 309 11.19 -21.73 -6.23
C LEU A 309 10.61 -20.79 -7.32
N VAL A 310 9.40 -21.08 -7.80
CA VAL A 310 8.71 -20.24 -8.79
C VAL A 310 8.44 -18.86 -8.24
N LEU A 311 7.90 -18.75 -7.02
CA LEU A 311 7.65 -17.44 -6.39
C LEU A 311 8.96 -16.71 -6.08
N GLN A 312 10.00 -17.42 -5.64
CA GLN A 312 11.34 -16.85 -5.45
C GLN A 312 11.89 -16.26 -6.75
N MET A 313 11.77 -16.97 -7.86
CA MET A 313 12.15 -16.46 -9.19
C MET A 313 11.29 -15.26 -9.61
N GLY A 314 9.99 -15.27 -9.30
CA GLY A 314 9.08 -14.15 -9.54
C GLY A 314 9.54 -12.85 -8.87
N TYR A 315 9.85 -12.89 -7.58
CA TYR A 315 10.44 -11.74 -6.89
C TYR A 315 11.81 -11.35 -7.47
N SER A 316 12.62 -12.35 -7.84
CA SER A 316 13.96 -12.12 -8.36
C SER A 316 13.92 -11.40 -9.71
N ALA A 317 12.90 -11.62 -10.54
CA ALA A 317 12.72 -10.94 -11.83
C ALA A 317 12.59 -9.41 -11.64
N TYR A 318 11.77 -8.95 -10.69
CA TYR A 318 11.64 -7.53 -10.37
C TYR A 318 12.92 -6.97 -9.74
N CYS A 319 13.50 -7.67 -8.76
CA CYS A 319 14.77 -7.31 -8.11
C CYS A 319 15.95 -7.17 -9.08
N LEU A 320 15.94 -7.91 -10.20
CA LEU A 320 16.98 -7.90 -11.23
C LEU A 320 16.66 -6.98 -12.42
N TRP A 321 15.58 -6.21 -12.36
CA TRP A 321 15.18 -5.31 -13.43
C TRP A 321 16.29 -4.31 -13.79
N ALA A 322 16.84 -3.59 -12.82
CA ALA A 322 17.91 -2.63 -13.06
C ALA A 322 19.21 -3.30 -13.58
N PRO A 323 19.73 -4.39 -12.99
CA PRO A 323 20.89 -5.11 -13.51
C PRO A 323 20.73 -5.60 -14.96
N ASN A 324 19.51 -5.97 -15.36
CA ASN A 324 19.24 -6.42 -16.74
C ASN A 324 19.48 -5.32 -17.80
N SER A 325 19.52 -4.05 -17.38
CA SER A 325 19.92 -2.95 -18.28
C SER A 325 21.34 -3.10 -18.81
N LEU A 326 22.26 -3.74 -18.07
CA LEU A 326 23.64 -3.97 -18.51
C LEU A 326 23.70 -4.94 -19.69
N ALA A 327 22.91 -6.02 -19.65
CA ALA A 327 22.77 -6.93 -20.77
C ALA A 327 22.20 -6.22 -21.99
N THR A 328 21.17 -5.39 -21.79
CA THR A 328 20.55 -4.59 -22.87
C THR A 328 21.55 -3.61 -23.51
N LEU A 329 22.37 -2.93 -22.70
CA LEU A 329 23.42 -2.05 -23.18
C LEU A 329 24.49 -2.83 -23.96
N TYR A 330 24.88 -4.01 -23.48
CA TYR A 330 25.80 -4.88 -24.21
C TYR A 330 25.25 -5.27 -25.58
N TYR A 331 24.01 -5.79 -25.62
CA TYR A 331 23.36 -6.25 -26.86
C TYR A 331 23.06 -5.13 -27.85
N SER A 332 22.89 -3.88 -27.39
CA SER A 332 22.67 -2.74 -28.27
C SER A 332 23.97 -2.11 -28.77
N VAL A 333 25.01 -2.06 -27.95
CA VAL A 333 26.27 -1.37 -28.27
C VAL A 333 27.26 -2.28 -28.98
N ILE A 334 27.51 -3.49 -28.47
CA ILE A 334 28.60 -4.33 -28.97
C ILE A 334 28.34 -4.83 -30.40
N PRO A 335 27.16 -5.39 -30.73
CA PRO A 335 26.87 -5.79 -32.12
C PRO A 335 26.93 -4.60 -33.10
N SER A 336 26.44 -3.43 -32.69
CA SER A 336 26.49 -2.21 -33.51
C SER A 336 27.91 -1.76 -33.82
N LEU A 337 28.82 -1.84 -32.85
CA LEU A 337 30.24 -1.54 -33.05
C LEU A 337 30.94 -2.56 -33.97
N TYR A 338 30.60 -3.84 -33.84
CA TYR A 338 31.13 -4.91 -34.70
C TYR A 338 30.67 -4.72 -36.14
N LEU A 339 29.38 -4.41 -36.33
CA LEU A 339 28.80 -4.09 -37.62
C LEU A 339 29.49 -2.89 -38.27
N LEU A 340 29.70 -1.81 -37.52
CA LEU A 340 30.39 -0.61 -38.01
C LEU A 340 31.84 -0.90 -38.44
N ARG A 341 32.52 -1.83 -37.76
CA ARG A 341 33.91 -2.22 -38.06
C ARG A 341 34.05 -3.38 -39.05
N GLY A 342 32.94 -3.97 -39.51
CA GLY A 342 32.97 -5.15 -40.37
C GLY A 342 33.58 -6.40 -39.71
N ILE A 343 33.58 -6.45 -38.37
CA ILE A 343 34.11 -7.60 -37.62
C ILE A 343 32.97 -8.61 -37.41
N PRO A 344 33.09 -9.87 -37.83
CA PRO A 344 32.09 -10.89 -37.57
C PRO A 344 31.89 -11.10 -36.05
N SER A 345 30.65 -11.04 -35.57
CA SER A 345 30.32 -11.29 -34.16
C SER A 345 30.40 -12.76 -33.77
N PHE A 346 30.34 -13.66 -34.75
CA PHE A 346 30.47 -15.10 -34.59
C PHE A 346 31.51 -15.62 -35.58
N PRO A 347 32.24 -16.70 -35.25
CA PRO A 347 33.11 -17.35 -36.22
C PRO A 347 32.30 -17.76 -37.45
N GLN A 348 32.89 -17.60 -38.64
CA GLN A 348 32.30 -18.14 -39.87
C GLN A 348 32.30 -19.67 -39.76
N VAL A 349 31.11 -20.26 -39.90
CA VAL A 349 30.90 -21.71 -39.92
C VAL A 349 31.18 -22.25 -41.32
#